data_AF-A0A7J2LW77-F1
#
_entry.id   AF-A0A7J2LW77-F1
#
_cell.length_a   1.000
_cell.length_b   1.000
_cell.length_c   1.000
_cell.angle_alpha   90.00
_cell.angle_beta   90.00
_cell.angle_gamma   90.00
#
_symmetry.space_group_name_H-M   'P 1'
#
loop_
_entity.id
_entity.type
_entity.pdbx_description
1 polymer ?
#
loop_
_entity_poly.entity_id
_entity_poly.type
_entity_poly.pdbx_seq_one_letter_code
_entity_poly.pdbx_strand_id
1 'polypeptide(L)' 'MLDPEKVRAKVLAALRGVYDPEIPINVVDLGLIREVAVEEGPEGTLVKVRY' A
#
# COMPACT_ATOMS: atom_id res chain seq x y z
N MET A 1 -17.84 5.38 -8.44
CA MET A 1 -17.36 4.72 -7.20
C MET A 1 -15.93 4.27 -7.46
N LEU A 2 -14.96 4.60 -6.60
CA LEU A 2 -13.61 4.07 -6.75
C LEU A 2 -13.59 2.60 -6.30
N ASP A 3 -13.04 1.71 -7.11
CA ASP A 3 -12.88 0.30 -6.73
C ASP A 3 -11.77 0.18 -5.66
N PRO A 4 -12.05 -0.29 -4.43
CA PRO A 4 -11.05 -0.40 -3.36
C PRO A 4 -9.84 -1.25 -3.76
N GLU A 5 -10.06 -2.32 -4.53
CA GLU A 5 -9.00 -3.18 -5.05
C GLU A 5 -8.06 -2.44 -6.03
N LYS A 6 -8.58 -1.54 -6.86
CA LYS A 6 -7.73 -0.72 -7.75
C LYS A 6 -6.89 0.27 -6.95
N VAL A 7 -7.44 0.84 -5.89
CA VAL A 7 -6.69 1.74 -4.98
C VAL A 7 -5.58 0.97 -4.29
N ARG A 8 -5.91 -0.19 -3.72
CA ARG A 8 -4.95 -1.09 -3.07
C ARG A 8 -3.82 -1.49 -4.02
N ALA A 9 -4.15 -1.88 -5.25
CA ALA A 9 -3.16 -2.21 -6.28
C ALA A 9 -2.22 -1.04 -6.60
N LYS A 10 -2.74 0.18 -6.73
CA LYS A 10 -1.93 1.39 -6.95
C LYS A 10 -0.97 1.68 -5.79
N VAL A 11 -1.45 1.52 -4.56
CA VAL A 11 -0.62 1.74 -3.36
C VAL A 11 0.48 0.70 -3.26
N LEU A 12 0.17 -0.59 -3.46
CA LEU A 12 1.18 -1.65 -3.50
C LEU A 12 2.19 -1.43 -4.62
N ALA A 13 1.76 -0.98 -5.80
CA ALA A 13 2.65 -0.66 -6.91
C ALA A 13 3.62 0.50 -6.56
N ALA A 14 3.13 1.53 -5.87
CA ALA A 14 3.98 2.62 -5.38
C ALA A 14 4.99 2.13 -4.32
N LEU A 15 4.54 1.31 -3.37
CA LEU A 15 5.39 0.75 -2.30
C LEU A 15 6.45 -0.23 -2.83
N ARG A 16 6.23 -0.89 -3.98
CA ARG A 16 7.27 -1.67 -4.68
C ARG A 16 8.48 -0.83 -5.11
N GLY A 17 8.35 0.49 -5.18
CA GLY A 17 9.47 1.41 -5.40
C GLY A 17 10.30 1.70 -4.15
N VAL A 18 9.85 1.26 -2.98
CA VAL A 18 10.56 1.44 -1.70
C VAL A 18 11.36 0.19 -1.41
N TYR A 19 12.69 0.34 -1.41
CA TYR A 19 13.64 -0.74 -1.16
C TYR A 19 14.17 -0.67 0.27
N ASP A 20 14.43 -1.84 0.83
CA ASP A 20 15.18 -1.93 2.08
C ASP A 20 16.63 -1.47 1.84
N PRO A 21 17.21 -0.63 2.71
CA PRO A 21 18.57 -0.12 2.51
C PRO A 21 19.66 -1.18 2.77
N GLU A 22 19.35 -2.25 3.52
CA GLU A 22 20.29 -3.32 3.84
C GLU A 22 20.27 -4.43 2.77
N ILE A 23 19.12 -4.67 2.13
CA ILE A 23 18.96 -5.69 1.08
C ILE A 23 18.24 -5.14 -0.17
N PRO A 24 18.67 -5.49 -1.39
CA PRO A 24 18.11 -4.94 -2.63
C PRO A 24 16.76 -5.59 -3.03
N ILE A 25 15.84 -5.69 -2.08
CA ILE A 25 14.48 -6.22 -2.25
C ILE A 25 13.50 -5.16 -1.71
N ASN A 26 12.35 -5.01 -2.37
CA ASN A 26 11.34 -4.03 -1.95
C ASN A 26 10.50 -4.53 -0.77
N VAL A 27 9.95 -3.57 -0.01
CA VAL A 27 9.19 -3.84 1.23
C VAL A 27 7.92 -4.68 1.01
N VAL A 28 7.38 -4.69 -0.23
CA VAL A 28 6.21 -5.48 -0.60
C VAL A 28 6.61 -6.94 -0.81
N ASP A 29 7.68 -7.19 -1.56
CA ASP A 29 8.17 -8.55 -1.82
C ASP A 29 8.82 -9.19 -0.58
N LEU A 30 9.35 -8.37 0.34
CA LEU A 30 9.76 -8.83 1.67
C LEU A 30 8.58 -9.22 2.58
N GLY A 31 7.35 -8.88 2.20
CA GLY A 31 6.17 -9.15 3.01
C GLY A 31 6.09 -8.31 4.29
N LEU A 32 6.76 -7.14 4.32
CA LEU A 32 6.69 -6.23 5.46
C LEU A 32 5.33 -5.53 5.55
N ILE A 33 4.60 -5.40 4.44
CA ILE A 33 3.28 -4.79 4.44
C ILE A 33 2.24 -5.79 4.98
N ARG A 34 1.75 -5.54 6.19
CA ARG A 34 0.74 -6.35 6.88
C ARG A 34 -0.67 -6.12 6.36
N GLU A 35 -1.04 -4.86 6.11
CA GLU A 35 -2.40 -4.50 5.72
C GLU A 35 -2.42 -3.21 4.89
N VAL A 36 -3.32 -3.17 3.91
CA VAL A 36 -3.70 -1.95 3.18
C VAL A 36 -5.21 -1.85 3.22
N ALA A 37 -5.73 -0.97 4.07
CA ALA A 37 -7.16 -0.73 4.25
C ALA A 37 -7.58 0.52 3.47
N VAL A 38 -8.68 0.41 2.73
CA VAL A 38 -9.27 1.51 1.97
C VAL A 38 -10.65 1.78 2.57
N GLU A 39 -10.86 3.00 3.08
CA GLU A 39 -12.07 3.40 3.80
C GLU A 39 -12.64 4.67 3.15
N GLU A 40 -13.97 4.82 3.15
CA GLU A 40 -14.61 6.10 2.81
C GLU A 40 -14.67 6.97 4.08
N GLY A 41 -14.01 8.12 4.02
CA GLY A 41 -14.03 9.14 5.05
C GLY A 41 -14.89 10.35 4.66
N PRO A 42 -15.15 11.26 5.62
CA PRO A 42 -15.95 12.46 5.39
C PRO A 42 -15.37 13.42 4.35
N GLU A 43 -14.05 13.39 4.13
CA GLU A 43 -13.34 14.23 3.15
C GLU A 43 -12.91 13.46 1.89
N GLY A 44 -13.36 12.21 1.73
CA GLY A 44 -13.02 11.35 0.61
C GLY A 44 -12.37 10.02 1.02
N THR A 45 -11.74 9.34 0.07
CA THR A 45 -11.14 8.02 0.30
C THR A 45 -9.87 8.12 1.15
N LEU A 46 -9.84 7.38 2.26
CA LEU A 46 -8.69 7.23 3.14
C LEU A 46 -8.01 5.89 2.87
N VAL A 47 -6.67 5.89 2.84
CA VAL A 47 -5.89 4.66 2.75
C VAL A 47 -4.95 4.54 3.93
N LYS A 48 -5.08 3.45 4.69
CA LYS A 48 -4.22 3.13 5.82
C LYS A 48 -3.33 1.96 5.47
N VAL A 49 -2.01 2.12 5.64
CA VAL A 49 -1.02 1.06 5.43
C VAL A 49 -0.43 0.69 6.78
N ARG A 50 -0.44 -0.60 7.11
CA ARG A 50 0.27 -1.17 8.26
C ARG A 50 1.45 -1.98 7.73
N TYR A 51 2.65 -1.62 8.17
CA TYR A 51 3.90 -2.32 7.92
C TYR A 51 4.43 -2.93 9.23
#